data_AF-A0A521CZH8-F1
#
_entry.id   AF-A0A521CZH8-F1
#
_cell.length_a   1.000
_cell.length_b   1.000
_cell.length_c   1.000
_cell.angle_alpha   90.00
_cell.angle_beta   90.00
_cell.angle_gamma   90.00
#
_symmetry.space_group_name_H-M   'P 1'
#
loop_
_entity.id
_entity.type
_entity.pdbx_description
1 polymer ?
#
loop_
_entity_poly.entity_id
_entity_poly.type
_entity_poly.pdbx_seq_one_letter_code
_entity_poly.pdbx_strand_id
1 'polypeptide(L)'
;MAGKASVSTYFAGAVYGAFILIVLMYLLKVLGLAGNPGFVNTYHAVFGEHFLLLDHFTAALLFAISGGIWGIVFRLVPNPTPLKGMVFGLLPSLWLWTVVVPAVGGAFFNSFALKGILMPLLFNCVIWGSFVGWYVQRKQN
;
A
#
# COMPACT_ATOMS: atom_id res chain seq x y z
N MET A 1 11.94 -29.18 -4.52
CA MET A 1 11.72 -28.04 -3.60
C MET A 1 11.73 -26.79 -4.45
N ALA A 2 10.60 -26.08 -4.59
CA ALA A 2 10.60 -24.81 -5.31
C ALA A 2 11.48 -23.80 -4.56
N GLY A 3 12.45 -23.19 -5.26
CA GLY A 3 13.34 -22.21 -4.66
C GLY A 3 12.56 -20.96 -4.22
N LYS A 4 12.90 -20.38 -3.06
CA LYS A 4 12.34 -19.07 -2.66
C LYS A 4 12.76 -18.03 -3.70
N ALA A 5 11.78 -17.29 -4.25
CA ALA A 5 12.06 -16.17 -5.14
C ALA A 5 13.07 -15.17 -4.53
N SER A 6 13.78 -14.44 -5.39
CA SER A 6 14.76 -13.44 -4.96
C SER A 6 14.09 -12.28 -4.23
N VAL A 7 14.84 -11.58 -3.36
CA VAL A 7 14.35 -10.36 -2.68
C VAL A 7 13.84 -9.32 -3.68
N SER A 8 14.51 -9.18 -4.82
CA SER A 8 14.09 -8.26 -5.89
C SER A 8 12.72 -8.61 -6.48
N THR A 9 12.34 -9.90 -6.56
CA THR A 9 10.99 -10.29 -7.00
C THR A 9 9.91 -9.81 -6.03
N TYR A 10 10.14 -9.96 -4.73
CA TYR A 10 9.21 -9.51 -3.69
C TYR A 10 9.05 -7.99 -3.69
N PHE A 11 10.18 -7.26 -3.74
CA PHE A 11 10.18 -5.81 -3.81
C PHE A 11 9.46 -5.31 -5.08
N ALA A 12 9.83 -5.83 -6.25
CA ALA A 12 9.25 -5.39 -7.53
C ALA A 12 7.75 -5.67 -7.61
N GLY A 13 7.30 -6.87 -7.21
CA GLY A 13 5.87 -7.21 -7.18
C GLY A 13 5.07 -6.25 -6.31
N ALA A 14 5.62 -5.88 -5.16
CA ALA A 14 4.97 -4.95 -4.25
C ALA A 14 5.01 -3.48 -4.69
N VAL A 15 6.08 -3.06 -5.37
CA VAL A 15 6.15 -1.75 -6.05
C VAL A 15 5.10 -1.67 -7.16
N TYR A 16 4.97 -2.70 -8.00
CA TYR A 16 3.95 -2.73 -9.05
C TYR A 16 2.54 -2.74 -8.48
N GLY A 17 2.30 -3.49 -7.40
CA GLY A 17 1.05 -3.42 -6.66
C GLY A 17 0.76 -2.01 -6.15
N ALA A 18 1.75 -1.30 -5.62
CA ALA A 18 1.59 0.07 -5.13
C ALA A 18 1.31 1.05 -6.29
N PHE A 19 1.90 0.86 -7.47
CA PHE A 19 1.55 1.62 -8.67
C PHE A 19 0.08 1.43 -9.07
N ILE A 20 -0.46 0.21 -8.98
CA ILE A 20 -1.90 -0.02 -9.21
C ILE A 20 -2.73 0.82 -8.23
N LEU A 21 -2.36 0.83 -6.95
CA LEU A 21 -3.06 1.64 -5.95
C LEU A 21 -2.97 3.15 -6.24
N ILE A 22 -1.80 3.65 -6.63
CA ILE A 22 -1.58 5.05 -7.00
C ILE A 22 -2.54 5.46 -8.12
N VAL A 23 -2.59 4.66 -9.20
CA VAL A 23 -3.48 4.91 -10.34
C VAL A 23 -4.93 4.92 -9.88
N LEU A 24 -5.36 3.92 -9.11
CA LEU A 24 -6.74 3.84 -8.62
C LEU A 24 -7.12 5.03 -7.73
N MET A 25 -6.24 5.46 -6.82
CA MET A 25 -6.52 6.60 -5.96
C MET A 25 -6.63 7.92 -6.73
N TYR A 26 -5.78 8.13 -7.75
CA TYR A 26 -5.90 9.29 -8.63
C TYR A 26 -7.15 9.22 -9.52
N LEU A 27 -7.53 8.03 -10.01
CA LEU A 27 -8.79 7.86 -10.74
C LEU A 27 -9.99 8.22 -9.87
N LEU A 28 -10.04 7.77 -8.62
CA LEU A 28 -11.10 8.16 -7.68
C LEU A 28 -11.13 9.67 -7.43
N LYS A 29 -9.97 10.33 -7.37
CA LYS A 29 -9.87 11.80 -7.28
C LYS A 29 -10.45 12.47 -8.53
N VAL A 30 -10.03 12.06 -9.73
CA VAL A 30 -10.46 12.67 -11.00
C VAL A 30 -11.96 12.47 -11.24
N LEU A 31 -12.52 11.34 -10.78
CA LEU A 31 -13.96 11.04 -10.86
C LEU A 31 -14.79 11.73 -9.75
N GLY A 32 -14.17 12.49 -8.85
CA GLY A 32 -14.88 13.15 -7.73
C GLY A 32 -15.40 12.21 -6.64
N LEU A 33 -14.95 10.95 -6.64
CA LEU A 33 -15.36 9.92 -5.68
C LEU A 33 -14.53 9.95 -4.38
N ALA A 34 -13.36 10.57 -4.41
CA ALA A 34 -12.47 10.77 -3.27
C ALA A 34 -11.73 12.10 -3.38
N GLY A 35 -11.18 12.56 -2.25
CA GLY A 35 -10.25 13.70 -2.23
C GLY A 35 -8.85 13.32 -2.68
N ASN A 36 -7.85 14.08 -2.22
CA ASN A 36 -6.45 13.74 -2.44
C ASN A 36 -6.11 12.32 -1.94
N PRO A 37 -5.27 11.56 -2.68
CA PRO A 37 -4.80 10.26 -2.24
C PRO A 37 -4.18 10.33 -0.83
N GLY A 38 -4.39 9.29 -0.03
CA GLY A 38 -3.93 9.26 1.36
C GLY A 38 -2.43 9.52 1.52
N PHE A 39 -1.60 8.98 0.62
CA PHE A 39 -0.15 9.21 0.64
C PHE A 39 0.26 10.67 0.39
N VAL A 40 -0.54 11.42 -0.37
CA VAL A 40 -0.32 12.87 -0.57
C VAL A 40 -0.65 13.62 0.70
N ASN A 41 -1.78 13.30 1.33
CA ASN A 41 -2.18 13.93 2.59
C ASN A 41 -1.15 13.65 3.68
N THR A 42 -0.64 12.41 3.77
CA THR A 42 0.46 12.06 4.69
C THR A 42 1.72 12.88 4.38
N TYR A 43 2.08 13.03 3.11
CA TYR A 43 3.26 13.81 2.71
C TYR A 43 3.11 15.30 3.10
N HIS A 44 1.98 15.94 2.78
CA HIS A 44 1.72 17.33 3.16
C HIS A 44 1.67 17.53 4.68
N ALA A 45 1.15 16.54 5.42
CA ALA A 45 1.13 16.62 6.89
C ALA A 45 2.53 16.56 7.52
N VAL A 46 3.49 15.87 6.87
CA VAL A 46 4.86 15.70 7.39
C VAL A 46 5.79 16.81 6.90
N PHE A 47 5.68 17.18 5.63
CA PHE A 47 6.64 18.09 4.99
C PHE A 47 6.07 19.48 4.73
N GLY A 48 4.76 19.68 4.82
CA GLY A 48 4.07 20.89 4.35
C GLY A 48 3.76 20.83 2.84
N GLU A 49 3.04 21.84 2.36
CA GLU A 49 2.75 22.04 0.93
C GLU A 49 3.73 23.07 0.36
N HIS A 50 4.49 22.70 -0.67
CA HIS A 50 5.50 23.58 -1.27
C HIS A 50 5.29 23.74 -2.77
N PHE A 51 5.24 22.61 -3.47
CA PHE A 51 5.19 22.57 -4.93
C PHE A 51 4.17 21.52 -5.36
N LEU A 52 2.93 21.93 -5.57
CA LEU A 52 1.77 21.04 -5.77
C LEU A 52 2.08 19.81 -6.64
N LEU A 53 2.61 19.99 -7.86
CA LEU A 53 2.88 18.85 -8.76
C LEU A 53 4.03 17.96 -8.27
N LEU A 54 5.11 18.56 -7.75
CA LEU A 54 6.29 17.83 -7.29
C LEU A 54 6.00 17.05 -6.01
N ASP A 55 5.16 17.60 -5.12
CA ASP A 55 4.72 16.93 -3.89
C ASP A 55 3.93 15.67 -4.22
N HIS A 56 3.01 15.76 -5.20
CA HIS A 56 2.26 14.61 -5.71
C HIS A 56 3.16 13.50 -6.27
N PHE A 57 4.19 13.85 -7.04
CA PHE A 57 5.14 12.89 -7.61
C PHE A 57 6.02 12.24 -6.54
N THR A 58 6.56 13.06 -5.63
CA THR A 58 7.42 12.62 -4.53
C THR A 58 6.66 11.70 -3.58
N ALA A 59 5.44 12.07 -3.20
CA ALA A 59 4.58 11.26 -2.35
C ALA A 59 4.22 9.91 -3.02
N ALA A 60 3.96 9.90 -4.32
CA ALA A 60 3.70 8.67 -5.06
C ALA A 60 4.94 7.75 -5.11
N LEU A 61 6.13 8.32 -5.35
CA LEU A 61 7.38 7.56 -5.34
C LEU A 61 7.66 6.94 -3.97
N LEU A 62 7.53 7.73 -2.89
CA LEU A 62 7.70 7.24 -1.52
C LEU A 62 6.68 6.15 -1.17
N PHE A 63 5.43 6.30 -1.60
CA PHE A 63 4.40 5.28 -1.42
C PHE A 63 4.73 3.99 -2.17
N ALA A 64 5.22 4.07 -3.41
CA ALA A 64 5.65 2.90 -4.17
C ALA A 64 6.83 2.17 -3.51
N ILE A 65 7.83 2.92 -3.03
CA ILE A 65 8.97 2.37 -2.28
C ILE A 65 8.50 1.71 -0.98
N SER A 66 7.59 2.36 -0.24
CA SER A 66 6.99 1.80 0.98
C SER A 66 6.28 0.47 0.70
N GLY A 67 5.52 0.39 -0.40
CA GLY A 67 4.95 -0.86 -0.90
C GLY A 67 6.04 -1.91 -1.14
N GLY A 68 7.11 -1.54 -1.84
CA GLY A 68 8.28 -2.41 -2.05
C GLY A 68 8.88 -2.98 -0.76
N ILE A 69 9.05 -2.14 0.27
CA ILE A 69 9.55 -2.56 1.59
C ILE A 69 8.61 -3.59 2.23
N TRP A 70 7.29 -3.36 2.20
CA TRP A 70 6.32 -4.35 2.66
C TRP A 70 6.38 -5.66 1.86
N GLY A 71 6.68 -5.59 0.57
CA GLY A 71 6.97 -6.77 -0.26
C GLY A 71 8.15 -7.57 0.27
N ILE A 72 9.25 -6.91 0.67
CA ILE A 72 10.40 -7.58 1.28
C ILE A 72 9.99 -8.31 2.55
N VAL A 73 9.15 -7.69 3.40
CA VAL A 73 8.61 -8.34 4.61
C VAL A 73 7.74 -9.55 4.27
N PHE A 74 6.97 -9.49 3.17
CA PHE A 74 6.16 -10.62 2.68
C PHE A 74 7.00 -11.86 2.32
N ARG A 75 8.32 -11.74 2.10
CA ARG A 75 9.24 -12.88 1.92
C ARG A 75 9.23 -13.87 3.08
N LEU A 76 8.80 -13.42 4.26
CA LEU A 76 8.66 -14.28 5.44
C LEU A 76 7.45 -15.22 5.33
N VAL A 77 6.52 -14.99 4.40
CA VAL A 77 5.34 -15.83 4.20
C VAL A 77 5.71 -17.09 3.40
N PRO A 78 5.53 -18.30 3.98
CA PRO A 78 5.84 -19.55 3.29
C PRO A 78 4.81 -19.85 2.21
N ASN A 79 5.25 -20.39 1.07
CA ASN A 79 4.42 -20.73 -0.10
C ASN A 79 3.41 -19.62 -0.45
N PRO A 80 3.89 -18.45 -0.95
CA PRO A 80 3.06 -17.31 -1.32
C PRO A 80 1.90 -17.69 -2.24
N THR A 81 0.71 -17.17 -1.93
CA THR A 81 -0.50 -17.27 -2.74
C THR A 81 -1.25 -15.93 -2.69
N PRO A 82 -2.18 -15.65 -3.62
CA PRO A 82 -3.03 -14.46 -3.56
C PRO A 82 -3.75 -14.33 -2.21
N LEU A 83 -4.31 -15.43 -1.70
CA LEU A 83 -5.01 -15.45 -0.40
C LEU A 83 -4.09 -15.08 0.77
N LYS A 84 -2.87 -15.62 0.80
CA LYS A 84 -1.89 -15.26 1.85
C LYS A 84 -1.44 -13.81 1.72
N GLY A 85 -1.33 -13.31 0.49
CA GLY A 85 -1.09 -11.89 0.24
C GLY A 85 -2.21 -11.00 0.77
N MET A 86 -3.48 -11.40 0.59
CA MET A 86 -4.63 -10.69 1.17
C MET A 86 -4.56 -10.63 2.69
N VAL A 87 -4.30 -11.77 3.34
CA VAL A 87 -4.14 -11.82 4.81
C VAL A 87 -2.95 -10.96 5.25
N PHE A 88 -1.83 -11.02 4.52
CA PHE A 88 -0.66 -10.21 4.82
C PHE A 88 -0.95 -8.70 4.72
N GLY A 89 -1.83 -8.27 3.80
CA GLY A 89 -2.27 -6.88 3.68
C GLY A 89 -2.93 -6.31 4.93
N LEU A 90 -3.32 -7.13 5.91
CA LEU A 90 -3.75 -6.68 7.22
C LEU A 90 -2.62 -5.97 7.98
N LEU A 91 -1.37 -6.40 7.82
CA LEU A 91 -0.22 -5.78 8.50
C LEU A 91 0.01 -4.32 8.08
N PRO A 92 0.14 -3.97 6.78
CA PRO A 92 0.22 -2.57 6.38
C PRO A 92 -1.06 -1.78 6.71
N SER A 93 -2.23 -2.42 6.76
CA SER A 93 -3.47 -1.76 7.20
C SER A 93 -3.44 -1.40 8.69
N LEU A 94 -2.98 -2.33 9.53
CA LEU A 94 -2.77 -2.11 10.96
C LEU A 94 -1.75 -0.99 11.17
N TRP A 95 -0.60 -1.06 10.48
CA TRP A 95 0.43 -0.02 10.53
C TRP A 95 -0.12 1.36 10.15
N LEU A 96 -0.95 1.44 9.11
CA LEU A 96 -1.62 2.68 8.72
C LEU A 96 -2.50 3.21 9.86
N TRP A 97 -3.36 2.37 10.43
CA TRP A 97 -4.32 2.79 11.47
C TRP A 97 -3.70 3.13 12.82
N THR A 98 -2.63 2.43 13.20
CA THR A 98 -2.07 2.53 14.55
C THR A 98 -0.80 3.35 14.62
N VAL A 99 -0.14 3.60 13.48
CA VAL A 99 1.11 4.35 13.45
C VAL A 99 1.01 5.56 12.54
N VAL A 100 0.75 5.36 11.24
CA VAL A 100 0.82 6.45 10.26
C VAL A 100 -0.25 7.50 10.51
N VAL A 101 -1.52 7.10 10.65
CA VAL A 101 -2.64 8.04 10.87
C VAL A 101 -2.45 8.83 12.17
N PRO A 102 -2.17 8.20 13.33
CA PRO A 102 -1.85 8.93 14.56
C PRO A 102 -0.64 9.85 14.45
N ALA A 103 0.43 9.43 13.76
CA ALA A 103 1.65 10.23 13.62
C ALA A 103 1.42 11.53 12.83
N VAL A 104 0.40 11.58 11.97
CA VAL A 104 0.01 12.79 11.23
C VAL A 104 -1.18 13.53 11.84
N GLY A 105 -1.50 13.26 13.11
CA GLY A 105 -2.55 13.95 13.86
C GLY A 105 -3.97 13.41 13.64
N GLY A 106 -4.13 12.28 12.95
CA GLY A 106 -5.42 11.59 12.82
C GLY A 106 -5.75 10.71 14.02
N ALA A 107 -7.01 10.27 14.12
CA ALA A 107 -7.43 9.34 15.16
C ALA A 107 -7.08 7.89 14.83
N PHE A 108 -6.79 7.08 15.85
CA PHE A 108 -6.66 5.63 15.72
C PHE A 108 -7.85 5.03 14.96
N PHE A 109 -7.55 4.12 14.03
CA PHE A 109 -8.57 3.48 13.19
C PHE A 109 -9.48 4.47 12.44
N ASN A 110 -9.03 5.70 12.19
CA ASN A 110 -9.84 6.78 11.63
C ASN A 110 -11.17 6.99 12.40
N SER A 111 -11.11 6.99 13.73
CA SER A 111 -12.29 7.08 14.60
C SER A 111 -13.31 5.95 14.38
N PHE A 112 -12.86 4.79 13.90
CA PHE A 112 -13.72 3.66 13.55
C PHE A 112 -14.81 3.97 12.51
N ALA A 113 -14.64 5.03 11.73
CA ALA A 113 -15.54 5.34 10.64
C ALA A 113 -15.52 4.20 9.61
N LEU A 114 -16.69 3.77 9.14
CA LEU A 114 -16.81 2.63 8.21
C LEU A 114 -15.87 2.75 7.01
N LYS A 115 -15.84 3.91 6.35
CA LYS A 115 -14.93 4.19 5.23
C LYS A 115 -13.46 4.12 5.66
N GLY A 116 -13.13 4.62 6.84
CA GLY A 116 -11.79 4.61 7.42
C GLY A 116 -11.26 3.21 7.75
N ILE A 117 -12.15 2.23 7.95
CA ILE A 117 -11.84 0.81 8.12
C ILE A 117 -11.83 0.08 6.78
N LEU A 118 -12.87 0.25 5.95
CA LEU A 118 -13.00 -0.54 4.73
C LEU A 118 -11.98 -0.17 3.65
N MET A 119 -11.63 1.11 3.51
CA MET A 119 -10.74 1.53 2.42
C MET A 119 -9.33 0.95 2.55
N PRO A 120 -8.67 0.98 3.73
CA PRO A 120 -7.37 0.30 3.89
C PRO A 120 -7.44 -1.21 3.64
N LEU A 121 -8.51 -1.88 4.07
CA LEU A 121 -8.70 -3.31 3.80
C LEU A 121 -8.83 -3.59 2.29
N LEU A 122 -9.64 -2.80 1.58
CA LEU A 122 -9.80 -2.92 0.14
C LEU A 122 -8.46 -2.72 -0.59
N PHE A 123 -7.77 -1.62 -0.30
CA PHE A 123 -6.53 -1.30 -1.00
C PHE A 123 -5.37 -2.23 -0.64
N ASN A 124 -5.11 -2.45 0.65
CA ASN A 124 -3.94 -3.22 1.08
C ASN A 124 -4.18 -4.72 1.06
N CYS A 125 -5.37 -5.21 1.44
CA CYS A 125 -5.64 -6.64 1.48
C CYS A 125 -6.11 -7.12 0.10
N VAL A 126 -7.23 -6.59 -0.37
CA VAL A 126 -7.90 -7.12 -1.57
C VAL A 126 -7.12 -6.83 -2.84
N ILE A 127 -6.61 -5.60 -3.02
CA ILE A 127 -5.96 -5.21 -4.28
C ILE A 127 -4.46 -5.48 -4.22
N TRP A 128 -3.74 -4.79 -3.34
CA TRP A 128 -2.29 -4.88 -3.27
C TRP A 128 -1.82 -6.24 -2.79
N GLY A 129 -2.37 -6.73 -1.67
CA GLY A 129 -1.99 -8.00 -1.06
C GLY A 129 -2.21 -9.18 -2.01
N SER A 130 -3.41 -9.29 -2.61
CA SER A 130 -3.70 -10.34 -3.59
C SER A 130 -2.75 -10.29 -4.79
N PHE A 131 -2.45 -9.10 -5.31
CA PHE A 131 -1.54 -8.92 -6.43
C PHE A 131 -0.11 -9.35 -6.07
N VAL A 132 0.41 -8.94 -4.91
CA VAL A 132 1.74 -9.35 -4.44
C VAL A 132 1.82 -10.87 -4.30
N GLY A 133 0.81 -11.47 -3.67
CA GLY A 133 0.73 -12.92 -3.52
C GLY A 133 0.73 -13.66 -4.86
N TRP A 134 -0.07 -13.19 -5.83
CA TRP A 134 -0.12 -13.72 -7.19
C TRP A 134 1.22 -13.57 -7.91
N TYR A 135 1.79 -12.36 -7.90
CA TYR A 135 3.00 -12.03 -8.65
C TYR A 135 4.18 -12.89 -8.18
N VAL A 136 4.37 -13.00 -6.87
CA VAL A 136 5.45 -13.81 -6.29
C VAL A 136 5.22 -15.30 -6.58
N GLN A 137 4.00 -15.81 -6.40
CA GLN A 137 3.67 -17.20 -6.69
C GLN A 137 4.01 -17.55 -8.15
N ARG A 138 3.62 -16.69 -9.09
CA ARG A 138 3.88 -16.88 -10.52
C ARG A 138 5.38 -16.87 -10.87
N LYS A 139 6.22 -16.19 -10.10
CA LYS A 139 7.67 -16.13 -10.31
C LYS A 139 8.44 -17.24 -9.61
N GLN A 140 7.79 -18.01 -8.74
CA GLN A 140 8.36 -19.20 -8.09
C GLN A 140 8.08 -20.49 -8.85
N ASN A 141 7.06 -20.48 -9.70
CA ASN A 141 6.71 -21.57 -10.61
C ASN A 141 7.38 -21.34 -11.98
#